data_AF-A0A5K7X769-F1
#
_entry.id   AF-A0A5K7X769-F1
#
_cell.length_a   1.000
_cell.length_b   1.000
_cell.length_c   1.000
_cell.angle_alpha   90.00
_cell.angle_beta   90.00
_cell.angle_gamma   90.00
#
_symmetry.space_group_name_H-M   'P 1'
#
loop_
_entity.id
_entity.type
_entity.pdbx_description
1 polymer ?
#
loop_
_entity_poly.entity_id
_entity_poly.type
_entity_poly.pdbx_seq_one_letter_code
_entity_poly.pdbx_strand_id
1 'polypeptide(L)'
;MNARWHPQRLLRFSMGTLLFAMLAACIGFGSYAAGRSAGERQRYDETFLVKTYPVADLASQEPDQAARQRLLDELSSHLQTTVAPESWDEDYANGRNGEVHVLANASLAIHQSGAAHDQIEVALNKFRDDHMSEQLAHAISLIESQAVSENAEPVVLLSFGSDPTLASAAVATCFDSFVPRLTNVWGTPRFVGSCDKRGFPSWSLGQSIAQWSQTNGDVYIAVQDAPGEGRVLLGGWRRRE
;
A
#
# COMPACT_ATOMS: atom_id res chain seq x y z
N MET A 1 -8.50 -46.17 -65.33
CA MET A 1 -9.35 -46.32 -64.12
C MET A 1 -9.03 -45.15 -63.20
N ASN A 2 -9.89 -44.12 -63.18
CA ASN A 2 -9.65 -42.92 -62.39
C ASN A 2 -10.34 -43.06 -61.03
N ALA A 3 -9.55 -43.27 -59.97
CA ALA A 3 -10.05 -43.26 -58.61
C ALA A 3 -10.52 -41.84 -58.26
N ARG A 4 -11.83 -41.64 -58.23
CA ARG A 4 -12.45 -40.37 -57.78
C ARG A 4 -12.15 -40.19 -56.29
N TRP A 5 -11.23 -39.28 -55.99
CA TRP A 5 -11.01 -38.76 -54.65
C TRP A 5 -12.30 -38.12 -54.13
N HIS A 6 -12.87 -38.69 -53.06
CA HIS A 6 -14.05 -38.14 -52.37
C HIS A 6 -13.60 -37.52 -51.03
N PRO A 7 -13.25 -36.22 -50.98
CA PRO A 7 -12.79 -35.55 -49.76
C PRO A 7 -13.86 -35.47 -48.66
N GLN A 8 -15.13 -35.75 -48.98
CA GLN A 8 -16.27 -35.67 -48.06
C GLN A 8 -16.27 -36.73 -46.94
N ARG A 9 -15.37 -37.73 -46.98
CA ARG A 9 -15.23 -38.73 -45.91
C ARG A 9 -14.17 -38.38 -44.86
N LEU A 10 -13.32 -37.37 -45.10
CA LEU A 10 -12.25 -36.98 -44.17
C LEU A 10 -12.69 -35.97 -43.10
N LEU A 11 -13.87 -35.37 -43.22
CA LEU A 11 -14.37 -34.30 -42.34
C LEU A 11 -15.75 -34.61 -41.73
N ARG A 12 -15.99 -35.85 -41.30
CA ARG A 12 -17.09 -36.13 -40.36
C ARG A 12 -16.55 -36.12 -38.93
N PHE A 13 -16.02 -34.98 -38.51
CA PHE A 13 -15.75 -34.75 -37.09
C PHE A 13 -17.09 -34.63 -36.38
N SER A 14 -17.40 -35.60 -35.53
CA SER A 14 -18.57 -35.48 -34.66
C SER A 14 -18.37 -34.30 -33.71
N MET A 15 -19.45 -33.62 -33.33
CA MET A 15 -19.40 -32.51 -32.36
C MET A 15 -18.68 -32.95 -31.05
N GLY A 16 -18.89 -34.20 -30.62
CA GLY A 16 -18.21 -34.77 -29.45
C GLY A 16 -16.69 -34.86 -29.62
N THR A 17 -16.21 -35.21 -30.82
CA THR A 17 -14.77 -35.27 -31.13
C THR A 17 -14.12 -33.88 -31.12
N LEU A 18 -14.83 -32.86 -31.63
CA LEU A 18 -14.37 -31.47 -31.59
C LEU A 18 -14.27 -30.97 -30.13
N LEU A 19 -15.32 -31.19 -29.33
CA LEU A 19 -15.34 -30.78 -27.92
C LEU A 19 -14.25 -31.49 -27.11
N PHE A 20 -14.02 -32.77 -27.36
CA PHE A 20 -12.92 -33.51 -26.74
C PHE A 20 -11.55 -32.96 -27.15
N ALA A 21 -11.33 -32.64 -28.43
CA ALA A 21 -10.09 -32.04 -28.89
C ALA A 21 -9.85 -30.65 -28.29
N MET A 22 -10.91 -29.83 -28.16
CA MET A 22 -10.83 -28.53 -27.47
C MET A 22 -10.52 -28.70 -25.98
N LEU A 23 -11.16 -29.64 -25.29
CA LEU A 23 -10.88 -29.94 -23.89
C LEU A 23 -9.41 -30.38 -23.72
N ALA A 24 -8.93 -31.29 -24.57
CA ALA A 24 -7.55 -31.75 -24.56
C ALA A 24 -6.56 -30.61 -24.83
N ALA A 25 -6.87 -29.71 -25.78
CA ALA A 25 -6.07 -28.52 -26.04
C ALA A 25 -6.06 -27.57 -24.82
N CYS A 26 -7.23 -27.29 -24.21
CA CYS A 26 -7.33 -26.44 -23.03
C CYS A 26 -6.54 -27.01 -21.84
N ILE A 27 -6.62 -28.32 -21.59
CA ILE A 27 -5.84 -29.00 -20.55
C ILE A 27 -4.34 -28.93 -20.88
N GLY A 28 -3.95 -29.17 -22.14
CA GLY A 28 -2.55 -29.09 -22.57
C GLY A 28 -1.95 -27.70 -22.41
N PHE A 29 -2.64 -26.66 -22.89
CA PHE A 29 -2.18 -25.28 -22.75
C PHE A 29 -2.23 -24.80 -21.28
N GLY A 30 -3.28 -25.16 -20.54
CA GLY A 30 -3.42 -24.80 -19.13
C GLY A 30 -2.33 -25.43 -18.25
N SER A 31 -2.04 -26.71 -18.45
CA SER A 31 -0.97 -27.40 -17.71
C SER A 31 0.43 -26.89 -18.08
N TYR A 32 0.68 -26.59 -19.36
CA TYR A 32 1.94 -25.98 -19.79
C TYR A 32 2.14 -24.58 -19.17
N ALA A 33 1.12 -23.73 -19.20
CA ALA A 33 1.16 -22.41 -18.58
C ALA A 33 1.38 -22.52 -17.07
N ALA A 34 0.64 -23.40 -16.38
CA ALA A 34 0.81 -23.62 -14.95
C ALA A 34 2.22 -24.13 -14.60
N GLY A 35 2.76 -25.07 -15.37
CA GLY A 35 4.12 -25.58 -15.20
C GLY A 35 5.20 -24.52 -15.44
N ARG A 36 5.02 -23.66 -16.44
CA ARG A 36 5.90 -22.52 -16.70
C ARG A 36 5.86 -21.52 -15.54
N SER A 37 4.67 -21.14 -15.07
CA SER A 37 4.52 -20.23 -13.93
C SER A 37 5.11 -20.83 -12.65
N ALA A 38 4.92 -22.13 -12.40
CA ALA A 38 5.54 -22.81 -11.26
C ALA A 38 7.08 -22.82 -11.36
N GLY A 39 7.63 -23.07 -12.55
CA GLY A 39 9.08 -23.03 -12.77
C GLY A 39 9.68 -21.62 -12.66
N GLU A 40 8.98 -20.60 -13.16
CA GLU A 40 9.37 -19.19 -12.99
C GLU A 40 9.30 -18.78 -11.51
N ARG A 41 8.25 -19.22 -10.80
CA ARG A 41 8.07 -18.96 -9.38
C ARG A 41 9.16 -19.62 -8.53
N GLN A 42 9.47 -20.89 -8.79
CA GLN A 42 10.56 -21.59 -8.13
C GLN A 42 11.90 -20.88 -8.36
N ARG A 43 12.19 -20.45 -9.60
CA ARG A 43 13.40 -19.68 -9.89
C ARG A 43 13.44 -18.36 -9.12
N TYR A 44 12.33 -17.64 -9.05
CA TYR A 44 12.23 -16.41 -8.26
C TYR A 44 12.47 -16.69 -6.78
N ASP A 45 11.82 -17.71 -6.22
CA ASP A 45 11.91 -18.08 -4.81
C ASP A 45 13.34 -18.52 -4.43
N GLU A 46 14.11 -19.12 -5.34
CA GLU A 46 15.52 -19.52 -5.13
C GLU A 46 16.54 -18.42 -5.44
N THR A 47 16.14 -17.34 -6.13
CA THR A 47 17.03 -16.25 -6.53
C THR A 47 17.17 -15.23 -5.41
N PHE A 48 18.41 -14.89 -5.07
CA PHE A 48 18.71 -13.76 -4.20
C PHE A 48 18.70 -12.46 -5.00
N LEU A 49 17.98 -11.48 -4.49
CA LEU A 49 17.77 -10.20 -5.13
C LEU A 49 17.83 -9.09 -4.09
N VAL A 50 18.14 -7.87 -4.54
CA VAL A 50 18.07 -6.68 -3.71
C VAL A 50 16.80 -5.92 -4.08
N LYS A 51 15.88 -5.76 -3.13
CA LYS A 51 14.72 -4.88 -3.28
C LYS A 51 14.82 -3.69 -2.32
N THR A 52 14.36 -2.55 -2.79
CA THR A 52 14.23 -1.34 -1.99
C THR A 52 12.79 -1.13 -1.60
N TYR A 53 12.54 -0.98 -0.30
CA TYR A 53 11.24 -0.72 0.28
C TYR A 53 11.19 0.73 0.78
N PRO A 54 10.38 1.61 0.19
CA PRO A 54 10.22 2.96 0.71
C PRO A 54 9.49 2.90 2.05
N VAL A 55 10.05 3.51 3.09
CA VAL A 55 9.46 3.58 4.44
C VAL A 55 9.38 5.02 4.93
N ALA A 56 9.43 5.97 3.99
CA ALA A 56 9.34 7.40 4.26
C ALA A 56 7.98 7.78 4.86
N ASP A 57 6.91 7.07 4.50
CA ASP A 57 5.57 7.23 5.09
C ASP A 57 5.57 7.03 6.61
N LEU A 58 6.40 6.11 7.11
CA LEU A 58 6.58 5.85 8.54
C LEU A 58 7.61 6.81 9.16
N ALA A 59 8.80 6.92 8.54
CA ALA A 59 9.91 7.66 9.13
C ALA A 59 9.77 9.20 9.05
N SER A 60 9.00 9.74 8.11
CA SER A 60 8.87 11.20 7.94
C SER A 60 8.01 11.88 9.02
N GLN A 61 7.29 11.07 9.80
CA GLN A 61 6.44 11.53 10.91
C GLN A 61 7.23 11.73 12.21
N GLU A 62 8.44 11.18 12.29
CA GLU A 62 9.27 11.24 13.48
C GLU A 62 9.99 12.59 13.60
N PRO A 63 9.93 13.23 14.79
CA PRO A 63 10.31 14.63 14.99
C PRO A 63 11.80 14.88 14.80
N ASP A 64 12.65 13.88 15.04
CA ASP A 64 14.10 13.99 14.96
C ASP A 64 14.76 12.73 14.38
N GLN A 65 16.06 12.83 14.10
CA GLN A 65 16.84 11.74 13.52
C GLN A 65 16.97 10.53 14.46
N ALA A 66 16.99 10.74 15.78
CA ALA A 66 17.13 9.64 16.74
C ALA A 66 15.84 8.82 16.83
N ALA A 67 14.67 9.48 16.81
CA ALA A 67 13.37 8.83 16.76
C ALA A 67 13.19 8.05 15.45
N ARG A 68 13.59 8.64 14.31
CA ARG A 68 13.65 7.93 13.02
C ARG A 68 14.50 6.68 13.07
N GLN A 69 15.71 6.78 13.63
CA GLN A 69 16.59 5.62 13.71
C GLN A 69 15.98 4.51 14.57
N ARG A 70 15.37 4.84 15.72
CA ARG A 70 14.68 3.84 16.57
C ARG A 70 13.55 3.15 15.84
N LEU A 71 12.72 3.89 15.09
CA LEU A 71 11.65 3.31 14.28
C LEU A 71 12.19 2.37 13.21
N LEU A 72 13.29 2.74 12.55
CA LEU A 72 13.94 1.90 11.54
C LEU A 72 14.58 0.66 12.15
N ASP A 73 15.16 0.76 13.35
CA ASP A 73 15.69 -0.37 14.11
C ASP A 73 14.56 -1.32 14.55
N GLU A 74 13.43 -0.77 15.04
CA GLU A 74 12.23 -1.53 15.38
C GLU A 74 11.65 -2.24 14.15
N LEU A 75 11.57 -1.54 13.02
CA LEU A 75 11.12 -2.12 11.75
C LEU A 75 12.04 -3.24 11.29
N SER A 76 13.36 -3.04 11.35
CA SER A 76 14.34 -4.08 11.02
C SER A 76 14.17 -5.31 11.92
N SER A 77 14.01 -5.09 13.24
CA SER A 77 13.76 -6.16 14.22
C SER A 77 12.43 -6.90 13.94
N HIS A 78 11.37 -6.16 13.62
CA HIS A 78 10.07 -6.74 13.25
C HIS A 78 10.17 -7.63 12.00
N LEU A 79 10.92 -7.18 10.98
CA LEU A 79 11.14 -7.96 9.76
C LEU A 79 11.96 -9.23 10.05
N GLN A 80 13.03 -9.13 10.82
CA GLN A 80 13.88 -10.26 11.17
C GLN A 80 13.14 -11.32 12.00
N THR A 81 12.18 -10.90 12.84
CA THR A 81 11.38 -11.82 13.67
C THR A 81 10.19 -12.42 12.93
N THR A 82 9.61 -11.71 11.96
CA THR A 82 8.40 -12.15 11.24
C THR A 82 8.71 -13.01 10.02
N VAL A 83 9.81 -12.70 9.32
CA VAL A 83 10.29 -13.46 8.16
C VAL A 83 11.11 -14.65 8.66
N ALA A 84 10.95 -15.82 8.04
CA ALA A 84 11.55 -17.08 8.50
C ALA A 84 13.00 -16.89 9.02
N PRO A 85 13.28 -17.22 10.31
CA PRO A 85 14.58 -16.94 10.93
C PRO A 85 15.77 -17.51 10.16
N GLU A 86 15.57 -18.69 9.57
CA GLU A 86 16.56 -19.39 8.73
C GLU A 86 16.96 -18.59 7.49
N SER A 87 16.15 -17.63 7.03
CA SER A 87 16.50 -16.78 5.90
C SER A 87 17.54 -15.71 6.25
N TRP A 88 17.75 -15.43 7.54
CA TRP A 88 18.66 -14.40 8.02
C TRP A 88 20.01 -14.94 8.51
N ASP A 89 20.11 -16.25 8.76
CA ASP A 89 21.33 -16.86 9.32
C ASP A 89 22.52 -16.83 8.34
N GLU A 90 23.70 -16.50 8.88
CA GLU A 90 24.96 -16.34 8.16
C GLU A 90 25.58 -17.66 7.65
N ASP A 91 25.02 -18.80 8.04
CA ASP A 91 25.60 -20.13 7.85
C ASP A 91 25.27 -20.77 6.48
N TYR A 92 24.63 -20.04 5.57
CA TYR A 92 24.60 -20.45 4.17
C TYR A 92 26.00 -20.26 3.58
N ALA A 93 26.77 -21.36 3.60
CA ALA A 93 28.16 -21.55 3.14
C ALA A 93 28.54 -21.00 1.74
N ASN A 94 27.60 -20.34 1.05
CA ASN A 94 27.74 -19.76 -0.28
C ASN A 94 27.68 -18.21 -0.28
N GLY A 95 27.72 -17.54 0.87
CA GLY A 95 27.65 -16.06 0.96
C GLY A 95 26.27 -15.49 0.63
N ARG A 96 25.22 -16.26 0.93
CA ARG A 96 23.82 -15.92 0.66
C ARG A 96 23.13 -15.48 1.95
N ASN A 97 23.61 -14.39 2.51
CA ASN A 97 23.12 -13.89 3.78
C ASN A 97 22.06 -12.81 3.55
N GLY A 98 21.03 -12.86 4.38
CA GLY A 98 20.02 -11.82 4.47
C GLY A 98 20.61 -10.54 5.04
N GLU A 99 20.56 -9.44 4.31
CA GLU A 99 21.06 -8.15 4.80
C GLU A 99 19.98 -7.07 4.68
N VAL A 100 19.91 -6.21 5.70
CA VAL A 100 19.04 -5.03 5.72
C VAL A 100 19.93 -3.79 5.82
N HIS A 101 19.84 -2.92 4.82
CA HIS A 101 20.57 -1.66 4.76
C HIS A 101 19.58 -0.50 4.78
N VAL A 102 19.76 0.41 5.74
CA VAL A 102 19.00 1.66 5.79
C VAL A 102 19.63 2.66 4.83
N LEU A 103 18.85 3.13 3.86
CA LEU A 103 19.27 4.17 2.91
C LEU A 103 18.93 5.56 3.45
N ALA A 104 19.72 6.56 3.03
CA ALA A 104 19.56 7.95 3.47
C ALA A 104 18.21 8.59 3.08
N ASN A 105 17.51 8.01 2.11
CA ASN A 105 16.20 8.47 1.62
C ASN A 105 15.02 7.80 2.35
N ALA A 106 15.20 7.35 3.59
CA ALA A 106 14.18 6.63 4.37
C ALA A 106 13.62 5.41 3.61
N SER A 107 14.52 4.60 3.04
CA SER A 107 14.18 3.34 2.39
C SER A 107 15.03 2.22 2.96
N LEU A 108 14.49 1.00 2.97
CA LEU A 108 15.23 -0.21 3.34
C LEU A 108 15.64 -0.95 2.07
N ALA A 109 16.94 -1.11 1.85
CA ALA A 109 17.46 -2.02 0.85
C ALA A 109 17.69 -3.39 1.51
N ILE A 110 16.98 -4.41 1.04
CA ILE A 110 17.05 -5.75 1.61
C ILE A 110 17.54 -6.72 0.54
N HIS A 111 18.58 -7.48 0.87
CA HIS A 111 19.11 -8.56 0.03
C HIS A 111 18.58 -9.90 0.53
N GLN A 112 17.65 -10.53 -0.20
CA GLN A 112 16.97 -11.74 0.23
C GLN A 112 16.50 -12.60 -0.94
N SER A 113 16.06 -13.83 -0.63
CA SER A 113 15.36 -14.69 -1.59
C SER A 113 14.00 -14.11 -2.03
N GLY A 114 13.52 -14.47 -3.22
CA GLY A 114 12.20 -14.05 -3.69
C GLY A 114 11.06 -14.42 -2.73
N ALA A 115 11.12 -15.62 -2.15
CA ALA A 115 10.12 -16.07 -1.17
C ALA A 115 10.14 -15.23 0.12
N ALA A 116 11.32 -14.85 0.60
CA ALA A 116 11.47 -13.97 1.76
C ALA A 116 10.99 -12.56 1.45
N HIS A 117 11.21 -12.04 0.23
CA HIS A 117 10.72 -10.72 -0.17
C HIS A 117 9.20 -10.59 -0.15
N ASP A 118 8.48 -11.66 -0.47
CA ASP A 118 7.02 -11.66 -0.39
C ASP A 118 6.55 -11.65 1.08
N GLN A 119 7.27 -12.34 1.98
CA GLN A 119 7.01 -12.27 3.43
C GLN A 119 7.33 -10.89 4.00
N ILE A 120 8.44 -10.28 3.57
CA ILE A 120 8.83 -8.92 3.95
C ILE A 120 7.76 -7.92 3.55
N GLU A 121 7.23 -8.03 2.32
CA GLU A 121 6.19 -7.12 1.84
C GLU A 121 4.91 -7.23 2.67
N VAL A 122 4.49 -8.45 3.00
CA VAL A 122 3.35 -8.69 3.90
C VAL A 122 3.61 -8.13 5.30
N ALA A 123 4.79 -8.37 5.86
CA ALA A 123 5.18 -7.89 7.19
C ALA A 123 5.23 -6.36 7.25
N LEU A 124 5.83 -5.71 6.24
CA LEU A 124 5.85 -4.24 6.13
C LEU A 124 4.45 -3.65 6.01
N ASN A 125 3.58 -4.25 5.20
CA ASN A 125 2.21 -3.77 5.06
C ASN A 125 1.43 -3.93 6.36
N LYS A 126 1.62 -5.06 7.07
CA LYS A 126 1.02 -5.25 8.39
C LYS A 126 1.52 -4.22 9.40
N PHE A 127 2.83 -3.99 9.46
CA PHE A 127 3.42 -2.99 10.34
C PHE A 127 2.85 -1.59 10.06
N ARG A 128 2.74 -1.20 8.77
CA ARG A 128 2.06 0.04 8.37
C ARG A 128 0.62 0.07 8.84
N ASP A 129 -0.12 -1.01 8.62
CA ASP A 129 -1.53 -1.08 8.99
C ASP A 129 -1.75 -0.96 10.50
N ASP A 130 -0.90 -1.59 11.30
CA ASP A 130 -0.94 -1.51 12.76
C ASP A 130 -0.63 -0.08 13.23
N HIS A 131 0.47 0.52 12.73
CA HIS A 131 0.86 1.89 13.06
C HIS A 131 -0.19 2.93 12.64
N MET A 132 -0.76 2.78 11.43
CA MET A 132 -1.84 3.65 10.94
C MET A 132 -3.13 3.48 11.76
N SER A 133 -3.41 2.30 12.30
CA SER A 133 -4.61 2.07 13.13
C SER A 133 -4.57 2.86 14.43
N GLU A 134 -3.41 2.91 15.08
CA GLU A 134 -3.20 3.68 16.31
C GLU A 134 -3.35 5.19 16.06
N GLN A 135 -2.70 5.68 15.00
CA GLN A 135 -2.80 7.10 14.60
C GLN A 135 -4.22 7.49 14.22
N LEU A 136 -4.93 6.62 13.52
CA LEU A 136 -6.32 6.84 13.16
C LEU A 136 -7.22 6.92 14.39
N ALA A 137 -7.06 6.01 15.36
CA ALA A 137 -7.85 6.04 16.59
C ALA A 137 -7.67 7.35 17.35
N HIS A 138 -6.41 7.82 17.45
CA HIS A 138 -6.09 9.11 18.03
C HIS A 138 -6.71 10.27 17.23
N ALA A 139 -6.59 10.24 15.90
CA ALA A 139 -7.16 11.28 15.03
C ALA A 139 -8.69 11.37 15.12
N ILE A 140 -9.39 10.23 15.15
CA ILE A 140 -10.84 10.18 15.36
C ILE A 140 -11.19 10.82 16.69
N SER A 141 -10.52 10.44 17.77
CA SER A 141 -10.77 10.99 19.10
C SER A 141 -10.59 12.51 19.15
N LEU A 142 -9.53 13.03 18.52
CA LEU A 142 -9.30 14.47 18.43
C LEU A 142 -10.40 15.18 17.65
N ILE A 143 -10.75 14.70 16.45
CA ILE A 143 -11.78 15.33 15.60
C ILE A 143 -13.15 15.28 16.27
N GLU A 144 -13.50 14.17 16.92
CA GLU A 144 -14.76 14.05 17.67
C GLU A 144 -14.81 15.02 18.85
N SER A 145 -13.70 15.20 19.57
CA SER A 145 -13.62 16.17 20.66
C SER A 145 -13.84 17.61 20.16
N GLN A 146 -13.35 17.94 18.96
CA GLN A 146 -13.61 19.23 18.31
C GLN A 146 -15.07 19.39 17.90
N ALA A 147 -15.67 18.34 17.34
CA ALA A 147 -17.08 18.35 16.95
C ALA A 147 -18.00 18.56 18.17
N VAL A 148 -17.69 17.94 19.31
CA VAL A 148 -18.44 18.10 20.56
C VAL A 148 -18.28 19.50 21.15
N SER A 149 -17.09 20.08 21.07
CA SER A 149 -16.82 21.43 21.57
C SER A 149 -17.23 22.55 20.59
N GLU A 150 -17.72 22.19 19.40
CA GLU A 150 -17.95 23.11 18.29
C GLU A 150 -16.73 23.99 17.95
N ASN A 151 -15.52 23.49 18.20
CA ASN A 151 -14.29 24.22 17.89
C ASN A 151 -13.99 24.14 16.39
N ALA A 152 -13.94 25.30 15.74
CA ALA A 152 -13.69 25.40 14.30
C ALA A 152 -12.20 25.40 13.93
N GLU A 153 -11.29 25.53 14.90
CA GLU A 153 -9.84 25.52 14.63
C GLU A 153 -9.38 24.09 14.29
N PRO A 154 -8.74 23.86 13.13
CA PRO A 154 -8.22 22.54 12.78
C PRO A 154 -7.05 22.14 13.68
N VAL A 155 -6.94 20.84 13.98
CA VAL A 155 -5.79 20.25 14.67
C VAL A 155 -4.85 19.56 13.69
N VAL A 156 -3.55 19.63 13.97
CA VAL A 156 -2.55 18.83 13.26
C VAL A 156 -2.65 17.39 13.75
N LEU A 157 -3.01 16.48 12.84
CA LEU A 157 -3.06 15.04 13.12
C LEU A 157 -1.69 14.41 12.93
N LEU A 158 -1.04 14.76 11.81
CA LEU A 158 0.30 14.28 11.44
C LEU A 158 1.08 15.42 10.80
N SER A 159 2.37 15.48 11.08
CA SER A 159 3.32 16.41 10.46
C SER A 159 4.40 15.63 9.73
N PHE A 160 4.69 16.06 8.52
CA PHE A 160 5.67 15.44 7.63
C PHE A 160 6.76 16.47 7.39
N GLY A 161 8.00 16.08 7.73
CA GLY A 161 9.14 16.99 7.79
C GLY A 161 9.43 17.81 6.52
N SER A 162 10.44 18.66 6.60
CA SER A 162 10.66 19.74 5.63
C SER A 162 11.15 19.33 4.23
N ASP A 163 11.46 18.05 3.98
CA ASP A 163 11.79 17.59 2.61
C ASP A 163 10.50 17.52 1.78
N PRO A 164 10.29 18.43 0.83
CA PRO A 164 9.01 18.56 0.13
C PRO A 164 8.68 17.33 -0.72
N THR A 165 9.69 16.61 -1.21
CA THR A 165 9.48 15.47 -2.12
C THR A 165 9.00 14.26 -1.33
N LEU A 166 9.69 13.97 -0.22
CA LEU A 166 9.33 12.87 0.67
C LEU A 166 8.03 13.16 1.40
N ALA A 167 7.85 14.39 1.90
CA ALA A 167 6.65 14.79 2.61
C ALA A 167 5.41 14.75 1.72
N SER A 168 5.51 15.14 0.44
CA SER A 168 4.38 15.09 -0.49
C SER A 168 3.90 13.66 -0.74
N ALA A 169 4.82 12.72 -0.92
CA ALA A 169 4.46 11.33 -1.15
C ALA A 169 3.91 10.68 0.14
N ALA A 170 4.55 10.92 1.29
CA ALA A 170 4.13 10.38 2.57
C ALA A 170 2.73 10.87 2.98
N VAL A 171 2.47 12.18 2.91
CA VAL A 171 1.16 12.74 3.29
C VAL A 171 0.03 12.26 2.36
N ALA A 172 0.32 12.08 1.06
CA ALA A 172 -0.65 11.54 0.12
C ALA A 172 -1.00 10.09 0.47
N THR A 173 0.00 9.25 0.73
CA THR A 173 -0.20 7.86 1.18
C THR A 173 -1.01 7.78 2.48
N CYS A 174 -0.70 8.64 3.46
CA CYS A 174 -1.46 8.71 4.72
C CYS A 174 -2.90 9.18 4.49
N PHE A 175 -3.11 10.22 3.67
CA PHE A 175 -4.46 10.68 3.33
C PHE A 175 -5.28 9.57 2.66
N ASP A 176 -4.72 8.90 1.65
CA ASP A 176 -5.36 7.81 0.92
C ASP A 176 -5.62 6.58 1.80
N SER A 177 -4.81 6.38 2.85
CA SER A 177 -5.02 5.31 3.84
C SER A 177 -6.07 5.68 4.89
N PHE A 178 -6.13 6.95 5.29
CA PHE A 178 -7.08 7.44 6.30
C PHE A 178 -8.51 7.46 5.75
N VAL A 179 -8.72 7.92 4.52
CA VAL A 179 -10.07 8.11 3.95
C VAL A 179 -10.93 6.84 3.98
N PRO A 180 -10.46 5.66 3.49
CA PRO A 180 -11.23 4.43 3.55
C PRO A 180 -11.54 3.99 4.98
N ARG A 181 -10.60 4.17 5.91
CA ARG A 181 -10.76 3.76 7.30
C ARG A 181 -11.75 4.67 8.04
N LEU A 182 -11.67 5.98 7.83
CA LEU A 182 -12.67 6.95 8.32
C LEU A 182 -14.04 6.73 7.69
N THR A 183 -14.09 6.28 6.43
CA THR A 183 -15.35 5.91 5.76
C THR A 183 -16.06 4.75 6.47
N ASN A 184 -15.32 3.82 7.08
CA ASN A 184 -15.92 2.76 7.89
C ASN A 184 -16.53 3.26 9.20
N VAL A 185 -16.05 4.40 9.73
CA VAL A 185 -16.49 4.97 11.01
C VAL A 185 -17.61 5.99 10.81
N TRP A 186 -17.45 6.90 9.84
CA TRP A 186 -18.37 8.03 9.62
C TRP A 186 -19.25 7.88 8.37
N GLY A 187 -19.13 6.76 7.65
CA GLY A 187 -19.87 6.52 6.40
C GLY A 187 -19.22 7.16 5.18
N THR A 188 -19.94 7.18 4.05
CA THR A 188 -19.41 7.69 2.79
C THR A 188 -19.14 9.20 2.86
N PRO A 189 -17.94 9.67 2.47
CA PRO A 189 -17.64 11.10 2.45
C PRO A 189 -18.52 11.83 1.44
N ARG A 190 -18.93 13.05 1.80
CA ARG A 190 -19.64 13.98 0.92
C ARG A 190 -18.74 14.45 -0.22
N PHE A 191 -17.45 14.61 0.05
CA PHE A 191 -16.45 15.02 -0.92
C PHE A 191 -15.10 14.38 -0.60
N VAL A 192 -14.40 13.93 -1.63
CA VAL A 192 -12.98 13.56 -1.59
C VAL A 192 -12.34 14.09 -2.86
N GLY A 193 -11.29 14.90 -2.72
CA GLY A 193 -10.57 15.41 -3.89
C GLY A 193 -9.62 16.55 -3.58
N SER A 194 -8.96 17.01 -4.64
CA SER A 194 -7.98 18.08 -4.64
C SER A 194 -8.59 19.43 -5.01
N CYS A 195 -7.88 20.53 -4.69
CA CYS A 195 -8.35 21.91 -4.85
C CYS A 195 -8.67 22.32 -6.30
N ASP A 196 -8.18 21.58 -7.31
CA ASP A 196 -8.50 21.75 -8.73
C ASP A 196 -9.84 21.13 -9.14
N LYS A 197 -10.48 20.33 -8.27
CA LYS A 197 -11.71 19.60 -8.61
C LYS A 197 -12.96 20.45 -8.38
N ARG A 198 -13.94 20.30 -9.28
CA ARG A 198 -15.26 20.90 -9.13
C ARG A 198 -15.92 20.39 -7.85
N GLY A 199 -16.46 21.31 -7.05
CA GLY A 199 -17.09 20.98 -5.77
C GLY A 199 -16.12 20.96 -4.59
N PHE A 200 -14.84 21.30 -4.82
CA PHE A 200 -13.91 21.52 -3.73
C PHE A 200 -14.45 22.60 -2.78
N PRO A 201 -14.46 22.36 -1.46
CA PRO A 201 -15.06 23.29 -0.51
C PRO A 201 -14.30 24.62 -0.50
N SER A 202 -15.00 25.73 -0.78
CA SER A 202 -14.40 27.08 -0.92
C SER A 202 -13.76 27.63 0.35
N TRP A 203 -14.04 27.01 1.49
CA TRP A 203 -13.50 27.37 2.79
C TRP A 203 -12.19 26.64 3.12
N SER A 204 -11.88 25.56 2.39
CA SER A 204 -10.66 24.79 2.65
C SER A 204 -9.46 25.49 2.00
N LEU A 205 -8.39 25.63 2.78
CA LEU A 205 -7.08 26.06 2.30
C LEU A 205 -6.18 24.86 1.95
N GLY A 206 -6.69 23.64 2.07
CA GLY A 206 -5.95 22.42 1.80
C GLY A 206 -5.72 22.19 0.30
N GLN A 207 -4.70 21.41 -0.01
CA GLN A 207 -4.45 20.87 -1.36
C GLN A 207 -5.41 19.73 -1.69
N SER A 208 -5.73 18.91 -0.68
CA SER A 208 -6.67 17.80 -0.75
C SER A 208 -7.55 17.78 0.50
N ILE A 209 -8.80 17.35 0.36
CA ILE A 209 -9.73 17.25 1.49
C ILE A 209 -10.68 16.06 1.32
N ALA A 210 -11.00 15.43 2.44
CA ALA A 210 -12.12 14.52 2.58
C ALA A 210 -13.07 15.05 3.65
N GLN A 211 -14.37 15.05 3.37
CA GLN A 211 -15.40 15.68 4.20
C GLN A 211 -16.56 14.72 4.43
N TRP A 212 -17.01 14.58 5.69
CA TRP A 212 -18.15 13.76 6.08
C TRP A 212 -19.22 14.61 6.76
N SER A 213 -20.47 14.40 6.36
CA SER A 213 -21.62 15.06 6.95
C SER A 213 -21.94 14.45 8.32
N GLN A 214 -22.04 15.29 9.35
CA GLN A 214 -22.51 14.94 10.68
C GLN A 214 -23.78 15.73 11.03
N THR A 215 -24.42 15.41 12.16
CA THR A 215 -25.71 15.99 12.58
C THR A 215 -25.67 17.53 12.67
N ASN A 216 -24.58 18.11 13.20
CA ASN A 216 -24.47 19.54 13.48
C ASN A 216 -23.42 20.27 12.62
N GLY A 217 -22.79 19.56 11.68
CA GLY A 217 -21.67 20.10 10.93
C GLY A 217 -21.06 19.06 10.02
N ASP A 218 -19.88 19.36 9.52
CA ASP A 218 -19.09 18.46 8.69
C ASP A 218 -17.73 18.26 9.35
N VAL A 219 -17.32 17.00 9.54
CA VAL A 219 -15.94 16.67 9.91
C VAL A 219 -15.11 16.53 8.64
N TYR A 220 -13.83 16.88 8.72
CA TYR A 220 -12.95 16.80 7.56
C TYR A 220 -11.53 16.43 7.96
N ILE A 221 -10.81 15.85 7.01
CA ILE A 221 -9.35 15.80 7.02
C ILE A 221 -8.82 16.50 5.78
N ALA A 222 -7.75 17.27 5.91
CA ALA A 222 -7.18 18.04 4.82
C ALA A 222 -5.65 17.95 4.80
N VAL A 223 -5.06 17.93 3.62
CA VAL A 223 -3.61 18.06 3.42
C VAL A 223 -3.29 19.53 3.20
N GLN A 224 -2.39 20.11 3.99
CA GLN A 224 -2.02 21.51 3.89
C GLN A 224 -0.50 21.69 4.05
N ASP A 225 0.08 22.70 3.40
CA ASP A 225 1.46 23.11 3.68
C ASP A 225 1.48 23.96 4.97
N ALA A 226 2.37 23.61 5.89
CA ALA A 226 2.59 24.33 7.14
C ALA A 226 3.96 25.03 7.10
N PRO A 227 4.01 26.38 7.11
CA PRO A 227 5.28 27.12 7.06
C PRO A 227 6.21 26.71 8.21
N GLY A 228 7.41 26.23 7.87
CA GLY A 228 8.42 25.79 8.84
C GLY A 228 8.28 24.33 9.31
N GLU A 229 7.10 23.73 9.16
CA GLU A 229 6.82 22.34 9.55
C GLU A 229 6.76 21.37 8.37
N GLY A 230 6.63 21.89 7.14
CA GLY A 230 6.58 21.08 5.92
C GLY A 230 5.14 20.86 5.47
N ARG A 231 4.70 19.61 5.39
CA ARG A 231 3.30 19.27 5.05
C ARG A 231 2.62 18.62 6.24
N VAL A 232 1.35 18.94 6.43
CA VAL A 232 0.56 18.44 7.55
C VAL A 232 -0.73 17.80 7.05
N LEU A 233 -1.16 16.77 7.77
CA LEU A 233 -2.52 16.25 7.72
C LEU A 233 -3.29 16.90 8.86
N LEU A 234 -4.26 17.74 8.51
CA LEU A 234 -5.15 18.41 9.45
C LEU A 234 -6.45 17.63 9.61
N GLY A 235 -7.02 17.68 10.80
CA GLY A 235 -8.35 17.22 11.14
C GLY A 235 -9.16 18.39 11.67
N GLY A 236 -10.46 18.42 11.35
CA GLY A 236 -11.29 19.52 11.79
C GLY A 236 -12.77 19.19 11.79
N TRP A 237 -13.52 20.08 12.44
CA TRP A 237 -14.97 20.14 12.37
C TRP A 237 -15.40 21.54 11.96
N ARG A 238 -16.51 21.64 11.21
CA ARG A 238 -17.13 22.92 10.87
C ARG A 238 -18.64 22.82 10.95
N ARG A 239 -19.28 23.84 11.51
CA ARG A 239 -20.74 24.01 11.44
C ARG A 239 -21.21 24.22 9.99
N ARG A 240 -22.31 23.56 9.62
CA ARG A 240 -22.92 23.75 8.30
C ARG A 240 -23.67 25.08 8.29
N GLU A 241 -23.32 25.95 7.34
CA GLU A 241 -24.06 27.19 7.04
C GLU A 241 -25.40 26.92 6.37
#